data_AF-A0A0K8VUC0-F1
#
_entry.id   AF-A0A0K8VUC0-F1
#
_cell.length_a   1.000
_cell.length_b   1.000
_cell.length_c   1.000
_cell.angle_alpha   90.00
_cell.angle_beta   90.00
_cell.angle_gamma   90.00
#
_symmetry.space_group_name_H-M   'P 1'
#
loop_
_entity.id
_entity.type
_entity.pdbx_description
1 polymer ?
#
loop_
_entity_poly.entity_id
_entity_poly.type
_entity_poly.pdbx_seq_one_letter_code
_entity_poly.pdbx_strand_id
1 'polypeptide(L)'
;MPPLNQSLLQKMPKHNFRLAFDNISFETGRWDNLRNYKMFDFALIGDKFIKSSHENIVCLATQSSVERLYSLTQVAHQWNGPISTAVYVAGDEEFFILQHFVTYMRLCFSFIRDNVTFHIAVPNNKEPVHGQIPNLFNSFDCQYPEQTLRHLLKIRNPDTIRWRLKNEYPQNHLRNLARKGCQNKYVFLTDIDIIPSTNMVSLLNKFLPSAKCSYRCAYVIPTFEIDNRAKFPASKPELMRLYRKGLARPFHEKVFIYNQYATNFSIWLMNSTNEDERAHISHVVTNFEFLYEPFYVAFDDVPAHDERFIGYGFTRNSQVYEMYISGYTFFVLSPVFTCHWGLQQKKARPVWREQQNNLNRKRFEMFKHEILARYKKYSKIVLHYLELRIYFNLQEDNQEIIGIVEVNWK
;
A
#
# COMPACT_ATOMS: atom_id res chain seq x y z
N MET A 1 18.90 3.42 1.26
CA MET A 1 18.50 4.18 0.04
C MET A 1 19.71 4.84 -0.60
N PRO A 2 19.84 4.92 -1.94
CA PRO A 2 20.76 5.89 -2.56
C PRO A 2 20.28 7.32 -2.26
N PRO A 3 21.19 8.32 -2.15
CA PRO A 3 20.83 9.69 -1.82
C PRO A 3 19.87 10.29 -2.86
N LEU A 4 18.82 10.98 -2.40
CA LEU A 4 17.96 11.82 -3.26
C LEU A 4 18.83 12.91 -3.91
N ASN A 5 18.62 13.16 -5.20
CA ASN A 5 19.44 14.01 -6.06
C ASN A 5 19.74 15.39 -5.43
N GLN A 6 21.00 15.85 -5.58
CA GLN A 6 21.71 16.89 -4.80
C GLN A 6 21.17 18.34 -4.82
N SER A 7 19.96 18.63 -5.29
CA SER A 7 19.53 20.02 -5.52
C SER A 7 18.90 20.77 -4.33
N LEU A 8 18.81 20.18 -3.13
CA LEU A 8 18.26 20.85 -1.95
C LEU A 8 19.08 20.56 -0.69
N LEU A 9 20.32 21.05 -0.67
CA LEU A 9 21.15 21.11 0.52
C LEU A 9 21.05 22.50 1.15
N GLN A 10 20.11 22.67 2.07
CA GLN A 10 20.12 23.79 3.00
C GLN A 10 20.30 23.24 4.41
N LYS A 11 21.47 23.48 5.01
CA LYS A 11 21.61 23.48 6.47
C LYS A 11 20.73 24.62 6.99
N MET A 12 19.58 24.30 7.55
CA MET A 12 18.68 25.32 8.10
C MET A 12 19.22 25.88 9.43
N PRO A 13 19.17 27.21 9.65
CA PRO A 13 19.56 27.83 10.91
C PRO A 13 18.56 27.54 12.02
N LYS A 14 18.96 27.78 13.28
CA LYS A 14 18.16 27.61 14.51
C LYS A 14 16.85 28.42 14.46
N HIS A 15 15.78 27.87 13.90
CA HIS A 15 14.43 28.42 14.02
C HIS A 15 13.59 27.59 14.99
N ASN A 16 12.80 28.28 15.82
CA ASN A 16 11.69 27.69 16.57
C ASN A 16 10.64 27.21 15.56
N PHE A 17 10.73 25.95 15.13
CA PHE A 17 9.70 25.34 14.29
C PHE A 17 8.62 24.70 15.16
N ARG A 18 7.39 24.75 14.69
CA ARG A 18 6.25 24.07 15.31
C ARG A 18 6.35 22.57 15.02
N LEU A 19 6.25 21.73 16.05
CA LEU A 19 6.23 20.29 15.85
C LEU A 19 4.95 19.87 15.11
N ALA A 20 5.09 18.88 14.24
CA ALA A 20 3.96 18.18 13.64
C ALA A 20 3.04 17.64 14.76
N PHE A 21 1.73 17.76 14.53
CA PHE A 21 0.68 17.30 15.46
C PHE A 21 0.68 17.97 16.84
N ASP A 22 1.28 19.15 17.02
CA ASP A 22 1.33 19.79 18.35
C ASP A 22 -0.04 20.18 18.92
N ASN A 23 -1.03 20.40 18.05
CA ASN A 23 -2.41 20.73 18.40
C ASN A 23 -3.32 19.50 18.51
N ILE A 24 -2.81 18.29 18.30
CA ILE A 24 -3.69 17.11 18.33
C ILE A 24 -4.15 16.83 19.76
N SER A 25 -5.46 16.63 19.95
CA SER A 25 -6.01 16.05 21.16
C SER A 25 -6.35 14.59 20.91
N PHE A 26 -5.89 13.71 21.80
CA PHE A 26 -6.24 12.28 21.74
C PHE A 26 -7.65 11.99 22.29
N GLU A 27 -8.31 12.97 22.91
CA GLU A 27 -9.64 12.80 23.49
C GLU A 27 -10.75 12.72 22.42
N THR A 28 -10.58 13.38 21.27
CA THR A 28 -11.65 13.63 20.28
C THR A 28 -11.65 12.70 19.06
N GLY A 29 -10.89 11.58 19.11
CA GLY A 29 -10.83 10.61 18.01
C GLY A 29 -12.08 9.73 17.92
N ARG A 30 -12.29 9.10 16.75
CA ARG A 30 -13.36 8.13 16.53
C ARG A 30 -12.88 6.70 16.76
N TRP A 31 -13.71 5.88 17.38
CA TRP A 31 -13.42 4.46 17.56
C TRP A 31 -13.80 3.65 16.33
N ASP A 32 -13.06 2.56 16.08
CA ASP A 32 -13.57 1.45 15.28
C ASP A 32 -14.78 0.78 15.97
N ASN A 33 -15.50 -0.07 15.23
CA ASN A 33 -16.71 -0.71 15.73
C ASN A 33 -16.47 -1.60 16.97
N LEU A 34 -15.27 -2.13 17.13
CA LEU A 34 -14.91 -2.99 18.25
C LEU A 34 -14.18 -2.25 19.39
N ARG A 35 -13.97 -0.93 19.26
CA ARG A 35 -13.21 -0.10 20.20
C ARG A 35 -11.80 -0.64 20.49
N ASN A 36 -11.18 -1.25 19.49
CA ASN A 36 -9.78 -1.67 19.53
C ASN A 36 -8.82 -0.54 19.14
N TYR A 37 -9.26 0.37 18.27
CA TYR A 37 -8.44 1.43 17.71
C TYR A 37 -9.18 2.76 17.70
N LYS A 38 -8.57 3.81 18.27
CA LYS A 38 -9.03 5.19 18.13
C LYS A 38 -8.30 5.84 16.95
N MET A 39 -9.05 6.44 16.05
CA MET A 39 -8.58 7.03 14.80
C MET A 39 -8.81 8.54 14.79
N PHE A 40 -7.85 9.26 14.24
CA PHE A 40 -7.80 10.71 14.13
C PHE A 40 -7.60 11.07 12.66
N ASP A 41 -8.70 11.43 12.01
CA ASP A 41 -8.68 11.87 10.63
C ASP A 41 -8.09 13.28 10.52
N PHE A 42 -7.27 13.53 9.49
CA PHE A 42 -6.67 14.83 9.22
C PHE A 42 -5.89 15.42 10.41
N ALA A 43 -5.25 14.53 11.19
CA ALA A 43 -4.40 14.89 12.33
C ALA A 43 -3.32 15.93 11.97
N LEU A 44 -2.84 15.93 10.72
CA LEU A 44 -2.02 17.00 10.17
C LEU A 44 -2.25 17.13 8.66
N ILE A 45 -2.72 18.29 8.22
CA ILE A 45 -3.04 18.57 6.81
C ILE A 45 -1.81 19.14 6.08
N GLY A 46 -1.62 18.74 4.82
CA GLY A 46 -0.60 19.34 3.94
C GLY A 46 -1.00 20.75 3.50
N ASP A 47 -0.04 21.67 3.40
CA ASP A 47 -0.31 23.11 3.20
C ASP A 47 -1.09 23.41 1.91
N LYS A 48 -0.91 22.57 0.89
CA LYS A 48 -1.59 22.65 -0.40
C LYS A 48 -2.49 21.44 -0.66
N PHE A 49 -2.73 20.58 0.33
CA PHE A 49 -3.48 19.33 0.15
C PHE A 49 -4.85 19.58 -0.48
N ILE A 50 -5.61 20.56 0.04
CA ILE A 50 -6.93 20.92 -0.47
C ILE A 50 -6.84 21.36 -1.95
N LYS A 51 -5.94 22.31 -2.25
CA LYS A 51 -5.72 22.79 -3.62
C LYS A 51 -5.31 21.65 -4.57
N SER A 52 -4.36 20.83 -4.13
CA SER A 52 -3.86 19.65 -4.86
C SER A 52 -4.97 18.63 -5.13
N SER A 53 -5.87 18.43 -4.17
CA SER A 53 -7.07 17.60 -4.33
C SER A 53 -8.07 18.16 -5.34
N HIS A 54 -8.19 19.47 -5.49
CA HIS A 54 -9.03 20.06 -6.53
C HIS A 54 -8.38 20.00 -7.92
N GLU A 55 -7.06 20.11 -8.01
CA GLU A 55 -6.31 20.12 -9.28
C GLU A 55 -6.06 18.72 -9.87
N ASN A 56 -6.22 17.67 -9.07
CA ASN A 56 -5.98 16.29 -9.49
C ASN A 56 -7.26 15.45 -9.39
N ILE A 57 -7.38 14.41 -10.22
CA ILE A 57 -8.54 13.50 -10.17
C ILE A 57 -8.32 12.30 -9.25
N VAL A 58 -7.04 12.00 -8.95
CA VAL A 58 -6.61 10.83 -8.19
C VAL A 58 -5.84 11.23 -6.94
N CYS A 59 -6.12 10.56 -5.82
CA CYS A 59 -5.36 10.65 -4.57
C CYS A 59 -4.69 9.33 -4.26
N LEU A 60 -3.43 9.38 -3.81
CA LEU A 60 -2.73 8.20 -3.30
C LEU A 60 -3.06 8.02 -1.83
N ALA A 61 -3.57 6.85 -1.47
CA ALA A 61 -3.79 6.46 -0.09
C ALA A 61 -2.71 5.46 0.32
N THR A 62 -2.06 5.68 1.46
CA THR A 62 -1.08 4.73 1.99
C THR A 62 -1.11 4.66 3.51
N GLN A 63 -0.47 3.64 4.05
CA GLN A 63 -0.44 3.38 5.49
C GLN A 63 0.95 2.95 5.95
N SER A 64 1.28 3.26 7.20
CA SER A 64 2.58 2.94 7.78
C SER A 64 2.54 2.68 9.27
N SER A 65 3.48 1.84 9.73
CA SER A 65 4.00 1.94 11.08
C SER A 65 5.06 3.02 11.15
N VAL A 66 5.33 3.53 12.35
CA VAL A 66 6.33 4.59 12.54
C VAL A 66 7.71 4.19 11.97
N GLU A 67 8.13 2.93 12.11
CA GLU A 67 9.45 2.47 11.64
C GLU A 67 9.60 2.34 10.11
N ARG A 68 8.50 2.39 9.35
CA ARG A 68 8.52 2.32 7.88
C ARG A 68 8.26 3.67 7.22
N LEU A 69 8.00 4.71 8.00
CA LEU A 69 7.55 6.00 7.50
C LEU A 69 8.56 6.70 6.58
N TYR A 70 9.86 6.36 6.69
CA TYR A 70 10.91 6.90 5.82
C TYR A 70 10.66 6.62 4.32
N SER A 71 9.99 5.51 3.97
CA SER A 71 9.66 5.18 2.57
C SER A 71 8.74 6.20 1.91
N LEU A 72 7.94 6.94 2.70
CA LEU A 72 7.05 7.98 2.20
C LEU A 72 7.78 9.06 1.41
N THR A 73 9.03 9.36 1.79
CA THR A 73 9.84 10.38 1.11
C THR A 73 10.00 10.08 -0.38
N GLN A 74 10.22 8.83 -0.76
CA GLN A 74 10.39 8.44 -2.16
C GLN A 74 9.05 8.32 -2.90
N VAL A 75 8.01 7.79 -2.24
CA VAL A 75 6.67 7.72 -2.81
C VAL A 75 6.15 9.13 -3.14
N ALA A 76 6.23 10.05 -2.19
CA ALA A 76 5.75 11.41 -2.36
C ALA A 76 6.61 12.24 -3.32
N HIS A 77 7.90 11.91 -3.46
CA HIS A 77 8.74 12.53 -4.48
C HIS A 77 8.26 12.20 -5.90
N GLN A 78 7.83 10.96 -6.14
CA GLN A 78 7.33 10.53 -7.46
C GLN A 78 5.85 10.87 -7.68
N TRP A 79 5.06 10.94 -6.62
CA TRP A 79 3.64 11.26 -6.68
C TRP A 79 3.39 12.77 -6.55
N ASN A 80 3.39 13.48 -7.69
CA ASN A 80 3.06 14.90 -7.72
C ASN A 80 1.53 15.13 -7.68
N GLY A 81 0.91 14.82 -6.54
CA GLY A 81 -0.52 14.94 -6.28
C GLY A 81 -0.85 14.76 -4.80
N PRO A 82 -2.13 14.78 -4.40
CA PRO A 82 -2.53 14.63 -3.00
C PRO A 82 -2.24 13.22 -2.49
N ILE A 83 -1.74 13.13 -1.24
CA ILE A 83 -1.45 11.88 -0.56
C ILE A 83 -2.13 11.86 0.81
N SER A 84 -2.89 10.81 1.07
CA SER A 84 -3.49 10.51 2.36
C SER A 84 -2.74 9.38 3.06
N THR A 85 -2.11 9.67 4.20
CA THR A 85 -1.24 8.71 4.92
C THR A 85 -1.77 8.41 6.31
N ALA A 86 -2.16 7.15 6.57
CA ALA A 86 -2.51 6.70 7.91
C ALA A 86 -1.31 6.09 8.64
N VAL A 87 -1.02 6.55 9.86
CA VAL A 87 0.11 6.07 10.66
C VAL A 87 -0.38 5.42 11.96
N TYR A 88 0.08 4.19 12.22
CA TYR A 88 -0.23 3.48 13.45
C TYR A 88 0.81 3.75 14.53
N VAL A 89 0.34 4.29 15.66
CA VAL A 89 1.18 4.79 16.75
C VAL A 89 0.73 4.15 18.06
N ALA A 90 1.65 3.63 18.86
CA ALA A 90 1.36 3.00 20.14
C ALA A 90 2.20 3.64 21.25
N GLY A 91 1.53 4.44 22.08
CA GLY A 91 2.11 5.12 23.25
C GLY A 91 2.91 6.38 22.92
N ASP A 92 3.37 7.04 23.98
CA ASP A 92 4.02 8.35 23.91
C ASP A 92 5.32 8.36 23.11
N GLU A 93 6.14 7.32 23.23
CA GLU A 93 7.45 7.25 22.60
C GLU A 93 7.35 7.20 21.08
N GLU A 94 6.40 6.42 20.56
CA GLU A 94 6.17 6.35 19.13
C GLU A 94 5.47 7.59 18.60
N PHE A 95 4.59 8.20 19.39
CA PHE A 95 4.01 9.48 19.03
C PHE A 95 5.08 10.56 18.95
N PHE A 96 6.00 10.61 19.90
CA PHE A 96 7.14 11.51 19.86
C PHE A 96 8.02 11.30 18.62
N ILE A 97 8.36 10.06 18.31
CA ILE A 97 9.14 9.71 17.11
C ILE A 97 8.39 10.17 15.86
N LEU A 98 7.08 9.94 15.80
CA LEU A 98 6.24 10.39 14.70
C LEU A 98 6.27 11.91 14.55
N GLN A 99 6.06 12.66 15.64
CA GLN A 99 6.08 14.13 15.62
C GLN A 99 7.41 14.64 15.08
N HIS A 100 8.54 14.13 15.58
CA HIS A 100 9.87 14.58 15.15
C HIS A 100 10.17 14.19 13.71
N PHE A 101 9.83 12.97 13.30
CA PHE A 101 10.14 12.51 11.96
C PHE A 101 9.25 13.16 10.90
N VAL A 102 7.96 13.40 11.18
CA VAL A 102 7.09 14.14 10.26
C VAL A 102 7.51 15.61 10.18
N THR A 103 7.91 16.23 11.30
CA THR A 103 8.47 17.58 11.30
C THR A 103 9.71 17.65 10.42
N TYR A 104 10.65 16.72 10.60
CA TYR A 104 11.82 16.55 9.74
C TYR A 104 11.45 16.46 8.26
N MET A 105 10.53 15.56 7.90
CA MET A 105 10.15 15.37 6.50
C MET A 105 9.51 16.63 5.91
N ARG A 106 8.68 17.35 6.67
CA ARG A 106 8.04 18.58 6.20
C ARG A 106 9.02 19.76 6.06
N LEU A 107 10.04 19.82 6.91
CA LEU A 107 11.11 20.83 6.79
C LEU A 107 12.03 20.54 5.60
N CYS A 108 12.39 19.26 5.39
CA CYS A 108 13.29 18.85 4.33
C CYS A 108 12.65 18.75 2.94
N PHE A 109 11.36 18.39 2.87
CA PHE A 109 10.71 18.02 1.62
C PHE A 109 9.40 18.78 1.43
N SER A 110 9.43 19.78 0.53
CA SER A 110 8.25 20.59 0.21
C SER A 110 7.09 19.74 -0.31
N PHE A 111 7.34 18.70 -1.10
CA PHE A 111 6.28 17.80 -1.59
C PHE A 111 5.58 17.03 -0.46
N ILE A 112 6.27 16.74 0.66
CA ILE A 112 5.62 16.17 1.86
C ILE A 112 4.78 17.25 2.54
N ARG A 113 5.39 18.40 2.84
CA ARG A 113 4.74 19.51 3.53
C ARG A 113 3.48 19.99 2.82
N ASP A 114 3.56 20.11 1.50
CA ASP A 114 2.51 20.70 0.69
C ASP A 114 1.39 19.68 0.40
N ASN A 115 1.71 18.43 0.04
CA ASN A 115 0.72 17.50 -0.53
C ASN A 115 0.34 16.30 0.35
N VAL A 116 1.02 16.05 1.46
CA VAL A 116 0.71 14.90 2.33
C VAL A 116 -0.14 15.33 3.50
N THR A 117 -1.31 14.70 3.65
CA THR A 117 -2.09 14.73 4.88
C THR A 117 -1.86 13.46 5.69
N PHE A 118 -1.78 13.59 7.00
CA PHE A 118 -1.53 12.50 7.94
C PHE A 118 -2.77 12.25 8.80
N HIS A 119 -3.07 10.97 9.00
CA HIS A 119 -4.07 10.44 9.91
C HIS A 119 -3.34 9.56 10.93
N ILE A 120 -3.88 9.46 12.14
CA ILE A 120 -3.29 8.64 13.20
C ILE A 120 -4.30 7.58 13.64
N ALA A 121 -3.85 6.35 13.84
CA ALA A 121 -4.59 5.35 14.58
C ALA A 121 -3.77 4.90 15.79
N VAL A 122 -4.42 4.78 16.95
CA VAL A 122 -3.81 4.33 18.20
C VAL A 122 -4.59 3.14 18.77
N PRO A 123 -3.92 2.18 19.44
CA PRO A 123 -4.61 1.10 20.14
C PRO A 123 -5.30 1.64 21.39
N ASN A 124 -6.42 1.02 21.77
CA ASN A 124 -7.21 1.42 22.95
C ASN A 124 -6.44 1.42 24.28
N ASN A 125 -5.38 0.62 24.38
CA ASN A 125 -4.57 0.43 25.59
C ASN A 125 -3.21 1.14 25.54
N LYS A 126 -2.97 1.95 24.50
CA LYS A 126 -1.70 2.65 24.23
C LYS A 126 -1.96 4.04 23.63
N GLU A 127 -3.00 4.70 24.08
CA GLU A 127 -3.26 6.10 23.74
C GLU A 127 -2.13 6.98 24.30
N PRO A 128 -1.57 7.92 23.52
CA PRO A 128 -0.58 8.86 24.03
C PRO A 128 -1.18 9.80 25.10
N VAL A 129 -0.47 9.97 26.20
CA VAL A 129 -0.83 10.83 27.33
C VAL A 129 0.28 11.86 27.48
N HIS A 130 0.30 12.86 26.58
CA HIS A 130 1.24 13.99 26.51
C HIS A 130 2.38 13.98 27.55
N GLY A 131 3.52 13.38 27.21
CA GLY A 131 4.71 13.39 28.07
C GLY A 131 5.57 14.65 27.90
N GLN A 132 6.34 15.01 28.94
CA GLN A 132 7.51 15.89 28.76
C GLN A 132 8.51 15.15 27.89
N ILE A 133 8.95 15.76 26.78
CA ILE A 133 9.88 15.09 25.89
C ILE A 133 11.15 15.91 25.64
N PRO A 134 12.35 15.29 25.75
CA PRO A 134 13.61 15.98 25.53
C PRO A 134 13.71 16.57 24.13
N ASN A 135 14.22 17.79 24.06
CA ASN A 135 14.48 18.51 22.82
C ASN A 135 15.68 17.84 22.12
N LEU A 136 15.41 16.89 21.22
CA LEU A 136 16.42 15.95 20.75
C LEU A 136 17.30 16.46 19.61
N PHE A 137 16.88 17.52 18.88
CA PHE A 137 17.59 17.96 17.68
C PHE A 137 17.76 19.47 17.56
N ASN A 138 19.02 19.87 17.36
CA ASN A 138 19.39 21.22 16.93
C ASN A 138 19.53 21.34 15.40
N SER A 139 19.61 20.21 14.67
CA SER A 139 19.78 20.17 13.21
C SER A 139 19.35 18.84 12.62
N PHE A 140 18.83 18.87 11.40
CA PHE A 140 18.44 17.68 10.64
C PHE A 140 19.29 17.51 9.38
N ASP A 141 19.59 16.26 9.00
CA ASP A 141 20.22 15.94 7.71
C ASP A 141 19.18 15.41 6.73
N CYS A 142 18.81 16.23 5.74
CA CYS A 142 17.80 15.90 4.74
C CYS A 142 18.24 14.82 3.74
N GLN A 143 19.52 14.43 3.71
CA GLN A 143 20.02 13.44 2.75
C GLN A 143 19.64 12.00 3.11
N TYR A 144 19.43 11.73 4.41
CA TYR A 144 19.37 10.38 4.95
C TYR A 144 18.10 10.14 5.81
N PRO A 145 16.89 10.10 5.22
CA PRO A 145 15.65 9.91 5.97
C PRO A 145 15.61 8.58 6.75
N GLU A 146 16.08 7.49 6.14
CA GLU A 146 16.11 6.16 6.76
C GLU A 146 17.01 6.14 8.00
N GLN A 147 18.21 6.73 7.92
CA GLN A 147 19.15 6.83 9.04
C GLN A 147 18.60 7.76 10.13
N THR A 148 17.99 8.88 9.74
CA THR A 148 17.36 9.83 10.67
C THR A 148 16.27 9.13 11.49
N LEU A 149 15.36 8.40 10.85
CA LEU A 149 14.33 7.63 11.55
C LEU A 149 14.93 6.52 12.41
N ARG A 150 15.94 5.79 11.92
CA ARG A 150 16.63 4.77 12.72
C ARG A 150 17.24 5.31 14.00
N HIS A 151 17.74 6.56 13.98
CA HIS A 151 18.23 7.21 15.19
C HIS A 151 17.09 7.48 16.16
N LEU A 152 15.98 8.06 15.69
CA LEU A 152 14.79 8.33 16.51
C LEU A 152 14.20 7.05 17.12
N LEU A 153 14.17 5.94 16.36
CA LEU A 153 13.63 4.66 16.83
C LEU A 153 14.38 4.08 18.03
N LYS A 154 15.61 4.52 18.32
CA LYS A 154 16.37 4.11 19.51
C LYS A 154 15.74 4.61 20.83
N ILE A 155 14.80 5.55 20.76
CA ILE A 155 14.08 6.11 21.90
C ILE A 155 13.03 5.13 22.44
N ARG A 156 12.56 4.20 21.61
CA ARG A 156 11.59 3.18 22.04
C ARG A 156 12.17 2.38 23.21
N ASN A 157 11.43 2.32 24.30
CA ASN A 157 11.81 1.49 25.43
C ASN A 157 11.61 -0.01 25.10
N PRO A 158 12.21 -0.92 25.89
CA PRO A 158 12.05 -2.37 25.69
C PRO A 158 10.59 -2.87 25.75
N ASP A 159 9.73 -2.21 26.52
CA ASP A 159 8.32 -2.62 26.68
C ASP A 159 7.50 -2.29 25.44
N THR A 160 7.72 -1.14 24.80
CA THR A 160 7.11 -0.76 23.52
C THR A 160 7.56 -1.72 22.42
N ILE A 161 8.85 -2.08 22.38
CA ILE A 161 9.37 -3.08 21.43
C ILE A 161 8.70 -4.44 21.66
N ARG A 162 8.63 -4.91 22.91
CA ARG A 162 7.99 -6.18 23.27
C ARG A 162 6.50 -6.18 22.94
N TRP A 163 5.82 -5.07 23.19
CA TRP A 163 4.41 -4.90 22.85
C TRP A 163 4.20 -4.99 21.34
N ARG A 164 5.04 -4.31 20.54
CA ARG A 164 4.98 -4.38 19.07
C ARG A 164 5.19 -5.78 18.52
N LEU A 165 6.05 -6.60 19.14
CA LEU A 165 6.27 -7.99 18.74
C LEU A 165 5.06 -8.90 19.03
N LYS A 166 4.24 -8.56 20.02
CA LYS A 166 3.09 -9.37 20.45
C LYS A 166 1.76 -8.94 19.84
N ASN A 167 1.68 -7.71 19.32
CA ASN A 167 0.44 -7.14 18.81
C ASN A 167 0.49 -7.04 17.30
N GLU A 168 -0.60 -7.48 16.67
CA GLU A 168 -0.73 -7.50 15.23
C GLU A 168 -0.88 -6.09 14.67
N TYR A 169 -0.37 -5.89 13.46
CA TYR A 169 -0.51 -4.64 12.74
C TYR A 169 -1.92 -4.53 12.14
N PRO A 170 -2.67 -3.42 12.32
CA PRO A 170 -4.04 -3.27 11.85
C PRO A 170 -4.11 -2.65 10.44
N GLN A 171 -3.47 -3.27 9.46
CA GLN A 171 -3.33 -2.66 8.12
C GLN A 171 -4.67 -2.36 7.45
N ASN A 172 -5.71 -3.19 7.61
CA ASN A 172 -7.00 -2.96 6.95
C ASN A 172 -7.72 -1.73 7.50
N HIS A 173 -7.64 -1.50 8.82
CA HIS A 173 -8.12 -0.26 9.46
C HIS A 173 -7.39 0.96 8.90
N LEU A 174 -6.05 0.88 8.79
CA LEU A 174 -5.24 1.99 8.27
C LEU A 174 -5.47 2.24 6.78
N ARG A 175 -5.67 1.17 5.99
CA ARG A 175 -6.04 1.26 4.57
C ARG A 175 -7.37 1.99 4.42
N ASN A 176 -8.37 1.65 5.23
CA ASN A 176 -9.67 2.32 5.23
C ASN A 176 -9.55 3.78 5.68
N LEU A 177 -8.80 4.06 6.75
CA LEU A 177 -8.53 5.40 7.26
C LEU A 177 -7.86 6.28 6.20
N ALA A 178 -6.77 5.81 5.59
CA ALA A 178 -6.07 6.52 4.53
C ALA A 178 -6.96 6.74 3.30
N ARG A 179 -7.68 5.69 2.87
CA ARG A 179 -8.62 5.78 1.74
C ARG A 179 -9.66 6.87 1.96
N LYS A 180 -10.28 6.92 3.14
CA LYS A 180 -11.30 7.93 3.48
C LYS A 180 -10.75 9.32 3.73
N GLY A 181 -9.44 9.46 3.92
CA GLY A 181 -8.76 10.76 3.90
C GLY A 181 -8.62 11.37 2.51
N CYS A 182 -8.67 10.58 1.43
CA CYS A 182 -8.63 11.11 0.08
C CYS A 182 -9.90 11.89 -0.28
N GLN A 183 -9.75 13.11 -0.80
CA GLN A 183 -10.87 13.99 -1.20
C GLN A 183 -11.26 13.82 -2.69
N ASN A 184 -10.62 12.88 -3.38
CA ASN A 184 -10.68 12.72 -4.83
C ASN A 184 -11.62 11.58 -5.23
N LYS A 185 -12.18 11.66 -6.44
CA LYS A 185 -13.07 10.62 -6.99
C LYS A 185 -12.36 9.28 -7.13
N TYR A 186 -11.10 9.30 -7.56
CA TYR A 186 -10.28 8.10 -7.72
C TYR A 186 -9.25 8.00 -6.60
N VAL A 187 -9.08 6.78 -6.08
CA VAL A 187 -8.08 6.47 -5.06
C VAL A 187 -7.11 5.43 -5.60
N PHE A 188 -5.83 5.67 -5.37
CA PHE A 188 -4.75 4.71 -5.60
C PHE A 188 -4.20 4.24 -4.24
N LEU A 189 -4.61 3.07 -3.77
CA LEU A 189 -4.25 2.58 -2.45
C LEU A 189 -3.06 1.61 -2.49
N THR A 190 -1.93 2.02 -1.93
CA THR A 190 -0.66 1.26 -1.99
C THR A 190 -0.03 1.04 -0.62
N ASP A 191 0.89 0.10 -0.54
CA ASP A 191 1.81 0.03 0.62
C ASP A 191 2.85 1.16 0.50
N ILE A 192 3.44 1.59 1.63
CA ILE A 192 4.24 2.83 1.68
C ILE A 192 5.59 2.77 0.97
N ASP A 193 6.00 1.58 0.54
CA ASP A 193 7.22 1.30 -0.21
C ASP A 193 6.94 0.92 -1.68
N ILE A 194 5.70 1.10 -2.13
CA ILE A 194 5.31 0.98 -3.53
C ILE A 194 5.43 2.36 -4.18
N ILE A 195 6.50 2.52 -4.96
CA ILE A 195 6.93 3.80 -5.52
C ILE A 195 6.34 3.95 -6.94
N PRO A 196 5.56 4.99 -7.21
CA PRO A 196 5.04 5.29 -8.55
C PRO A 196 6.14 5.54 -9.58
N SER A 197 5.87 5.17 -10.83
CA SER A 197 6.62 5.66 -11.99
C SER A 197 6.49 7.17 -12.16
N THR A 198 7.45 7.79 -12.82
CA THR A 198 7.49 9.25 -13.01
C THR A 198 6.29 9.73 -13.82
N ASN A 199 5.77 10.92 -13.50
CA ASN A 199 4.63 11.57 -14.17
C ASN A 199 3.29 10.80 -14.11
N MET A 200 3.18 9.77 -13.27
CA MET A 200 1.98 8.93 -13.17
C MET A 200 0.69 9.74 -12.90
N VAL A 201 0.73 10.75 -12.02
CA VAL A 201 -0.44 11.61 -11.73
C VAL A 201 -0.93 12.35 -12.97
N SER A 202 -0.02 12.97 -13.73
CA SER A 202 -0.36 13.66 -14.99
C SER A 202 -0.96 12.71 -16.02
N LEU A 203 -0.41 11.50 -16.14
CA LEU A 203 -0.93 10.48 -17.07
C LEU A 203 -2.33 10.02 -16.66
N LEU A 204 -2.56 9.78 -15.37
CA LEU A 204 -3.87 9.39 -14.85
C LEU A 204 -4.92 10.52 -14.97
N ASN A 205 -4.55 11.77 -14.69
CA ASN A 205 -5.43 12.92 -14.86
C ASN A 205 -5.91 13.08 -16.31
N LYS A 206 -5.08 12.73 -17.30
CA LYS A 206 -5.46 12.74 -18.73
C LYS A 206 -6.29 11.51 -19.12
N PHE A 207 -5.93 10.33 -18.61
CA PHE A 207 -6.58 9.08 -18.98
C PHE A 207 -7.97 8.92 -18.38
N LEU A 208 -8.11 9.09 -17.06
CA LEU A 208 -9.34 8.75 -16.32
C LEU A 208 -10.61 9.46 -16.81
N PRO A 209 -10.58 10.76 -17.21
CA PRO A 209 -11.76 11.42 -17.77
C PRO A 209 -12.25 10.83 -19.10
N SER A 210 -11.33 10.23 -19.88
CA SER A 210 -11.61 9.63 -21.19
C SER A 210 -11.86 8.12 -21.14
N ALA A 211 -11.60 7.50 -19.98
CA ALA A 211 -11.69 6.06 -19.82
C ALA A 211 -13.16 5.62 -19.90
N LYS A 212 -13.49 4.82 -20.92
CA LYS A 212 -14.82 4.22 -21.07
C LYS A 212 -15.00 3.12 -20.03
N CYS A 213 -15.60 3.46 -18.89
CA CYS A 213 -16.03 2.52 -17.87
C CYS A 213 -17.57 2.42 -17.90
N SER A 214 -18.11 1.25 -18.20
CA SER A 214 -19.56 1.02 -18.17
C SER A 214 -20.07 0.93 -16.73
N TYR A 215 -19.40 0.16 -15.88
CA TYR A 215 -19.77 -0.07 -14.48
C TYR A 215 -18.60 -0.72 -13.72
N ARG A 216 -18.31 -0.24 -12.49
CA ARG A 216 -17.32 -0.83 -11.55
C ARG A 216 -15.99 -1.21 -12.20
N CYS A 217 -15.13 -0.23 -12.47
CA CYS A 217 -13.82 -0.48 -13.08
C CYS A 217 -12.69 -0.26 -12.07
N ALA A 218 -11.73 -1.17 -12.08
CA ALA A 218 -10.47 -1.04 -11.37
C ALA A 218 -9.31 -1.05 -12.37
N TYR A 219 -8.51 0.02 -12.36
CA TYR A 219 -7.39 0.19 -13.27
C TYR A 219 -6.10 -0.30 -12.60
N VAL A 220 -5.71 -1.54 -12.90
CA VAL A 220 -4.54 -2.21 -12.33
C VAL A 220 -3.26 -1.54 -12.82
N ILE A 221 -2.37 -1.24 -11.88
CA ILE A 221 -1.04 -0.70 -12.13
C ILE A 221 -0.02 -1.81 -11.90
N PRO A 222 0.68 -2.30 -12.94
CA PRO A 222 1.71 -3.32 -12.77
C PRO A 222 2.81 -2.90 -11.80
N THR A 223 3.21 -3.82 -10.93
CA THR A 223 4.23 -3.59 -9.89
C THR A 223 5.41 -4.51 -10.09
N PHE A 224 6.62 -3.97 -9.92
CA PHE A 224 7.87 -4.70 -10.11
C PHE A 224 8.76 -4.62 -8.87
N GLU A 225 9.50 -5.69 -8.58
CA GLU A 225 10.66 -5.65 -7.70
C GLU A 225 11.89 -5.19 -8.49
N ILE A 226 12.68 -4.29 -7.90
CA ILE A 226 13.89 -3.73 -8.49
C ILE A 226 15.10 -4.06 -7.63
N ASP A 227 16.18 -4.56 -8.22
CA ASP A 227 17.44 -4.82 -7.53
C ASP A 227 18.01 -3.52 -6.92
N ASN A 228 18.48 -3.58 -5.67
CA ASN A 228 19.03 -2.42 -4.94
C ASN A 228 20.28 -1.81 -5.61
N ARG A 229 20.94 -2.54 -6.52
CA ARG A 229 22.09 -2.06 -7.30
C ARG A 229 21.67 -1.24 -8.51
N ALA A 230 20.41 -1.33 -8.93
CA ALA A 230 19.90 -0.59 -10.08
C ALA A 230 19.51 0.84 -9.72
N LYS A 231 19.49 1.71 -10.73
CA LYS A 231 18.81 3.01 -10.64
C LYS A 231 17.31 2.81 -10.80
N PHE A 232 16.52 3.63 -10.12
CA PHE A 232 15.06 3.60 -10.24
C PHE A 232 14.67 3.90 -11.70
N PRO A 233 13.86 3.05 -12.36
CA PRO A 233 13.44 3.30 -13.73
C PRO A 233 12.41 4.42 -13.79
N ALA A 234 12.70 5.49 -14.53
CA ALA A 234 11.78 6.62 -14.67
C ALA A 234 10.65 6.34 -15.68
N SER A 235 10.88 5.40 -16.61
CA SER A 235 9.98 5.07 -17.70
C SER A 235 9.89 3.57 -17.95
N LYS A 236 8.84 3.13 -18.66
CA LYS A 236 8.67 1.72 -19.00
C LYS A 236 9.81 1.17 -19.87
N PRO A 237 10.35 1.89 -20.88
CA PRO A 237 11.56 1.44 -21.60
C PRO A 237 12.77 1.19 -20.69
N GLU A 238 12.98 2.04 -19.68
CA GLU A 238 14.05 1.83 -18.70
C GLU A 238 13.81 0.60 -17.82
N LEU A 239 12.57 0.42 -17.35
CA LEU A 239 12.16 -0.77 -16.60
C LEU A 239 12.38 -2.04 -17.44
N MET A 240 12.01 -2.04 -18.72
CA MET A 240 12.23 -3.15 -19.64
C MET A 240 13.72 -3.48 -19.79
N ARG A 241 14.59 -2.47 -19.81
CA ARG A 241 16.04 -2.67 -19.83
C ARG A 241 16.52 -3.33 -18.54
N LEU A 242 15.97 -2.97 -17.38
CA LEU A 242 16.29 -3.64 -16.11
C LEU A 242 15.77 -5.08 -16.09
N TYR A 243 14.55 -5.31 -16.58
CA TYR A 243 13.94 -6.62 -16.68
C TYR A 243 14.78 -7.58 -17.53
N ARG A 244 15.19 -7.16 -18.74
CA ARG A 244 16.06 -7.94 -19.63
C ARG A 244 17.44 -8.25 -19.01
N LYS A 245 17.91 -7.41 -18.08
CA LYS A 245 19.17 -7.61 -17.34
C LYS A 245 19.00 -8.45 -16.07
N GLY A 246 17.79 -8.93 -15.76
CA GLY A 246 17.49 -9.63 -14.50
C GLY A 246 17.56 -8.74 -13.26
N LEU A 247 17.52 -7.41 -13.42
CA LEU A 247 17.53 -6.42 -12.34
C LEU A 247 16.14 -5.94 -11.96
N ALA A 248 15.11 -6.38 -12.68
CA ALA A 248 13.71 -6.14 -12.36
C ALA A 248 12.89 -7.40 -12.67
N ARG A 249 11.78 -7.60 -11.96
CA ARG A 249 10.81 -8.67 -12.22
C ARG A 249 9.45 -8.35 -11.62
N PRO A 250 8.35 -9.03 -12.01
CA PRO A 250 7.05 -8.82 -11.40
C PRO A 250 7.09 -8.96 -9.87
N PHE A 251 6.30 -8.14 -9.21
CA PHE A 251 6.24 -8.11 -7.75
C PHE A 251 5.85 -9.48 -7.19
N HIS A 252 6.57 -9.95 -6.19
CA HIS A 252 6.35 -11.25 -5.54
C HIS A 252 6.44 -12.49 -6.46
N GLU A 253 6.92 -12.37 -7.70
CA GLU A 253 7.01 -13.49 -8.66
C GLU A 253 7.66 -14.74 -8.05
N LYS A 254 8.77 -14.58 -7.31
CA LYS A 254 9.47 -15.72 -6.70
C LYS A 254 8.89 -16.16 -5.37
N VAL A 255 8.30 -15.26 -4.58
CA VAL A 255 7.86 -15.61 -3.22
C VAL A 255 6.42 -16.11 -3.19
N PHE A 256 5.56 -15.60 -4.07
CA PHE A 256 4.14 -15.94 -4.12
C PHE A 256 3.48 -15.47 -5.42
N ILE A 257 3.65 -16.22 -6.52
CA ILE A 257 3.22 -15.81 -7.86
C ILE A 257 1.71 -15.56 -7.99
N TYR A 258 0.88 -16.30 -7.26
CA TYR A 258 -0.58 -16.26 -7.39
C TYR A 258 -1.18 -14.88 -7.09
N ASN A 259 -0.52 -14.04 -6.29
CA ASN A 259 -1.06 -12.72 -5.95
C ASN A 259 -0.96 -11.70 -7.07
N GLN A 260 -0.11 -11.93 -8.07
CA GLN A 260 0.07 -11.03 -9.20
C GLN A 260 -0.26 -11.70 -10.54
N TYR A 261 -0.48 -13.03 -10.57
CA TYR A 261 -0.61 -13.82 -11.78
C TYR A 261 -1.68 -13.29 -12.75
N ALA A 262 -2.86 -12.93 -12.24
CA ALA A 262 -3.97 -12.43 -13.07
C ALA A 262 -3.68 -11.11 -13.78
N THR A 263 -2.67 -10.33 -13.36
CA THR A 263 -2.21 -9.11 -14.06
C THR A 263 -1.59 -9.42 -15.44
N ASN A 264 -1.19 -10.67 -15.69
CA ASN A 264 -0.57 -11.10 -16.94
C ASN A 264 0.57 -10.18 -17.44
N PHE A 265 1.66 -10.17 -16.68
CA PHE A 265 2.85 -9.37 -16.98
C PHE A 265 3.44 -9.67 -18.37
N SER A 266 3.30 -10.89 -18.89
CA SER A 266 3.80 -11.26 -20.21
C SER A 266 3.18 -10.39 -21.32
N ILE A 267 1.85 -10.20 -21.31
CA ILE A 267 1.17 -9.31 -22.26
C ILE A 267 1.68 -7.87 -22.09
N TRP A 268 1.77 -7.41 -20.84
CA TRP A 268 2.21 -6.05 -20.56
C TRP A 268 3.65 -5.77 -21.02
N LEU A 269 4.55 -6.75 -20.88
CA LEU A 269 5.96 -6.66 -21.30
C LEU A 269 6.14 -6.76 -22.82
N MET A 270 5.27 -7.48 -23.53
CA MET A 270 5.36 -7.68 -24.99
C MET A 270 5.03 -6.41 -25.79
N ASN A 271 4.11 -5.56 -25.32
CA ASN A 271 3.62 -4.38 -26.05
C ASN A 271 4.61 -3.18 -26.10
N SER A 272 5.93 -3.42 -26.02
CA SER A 272 6.94 -2.37 -25.76
C SER A 272 7.50 -1.62 -26.99
N THR A 273 7.14 -2.02 -28.21
CA THR A 273 7.82 -1.50 -29.42
C THR A 273 7.24 -0.20 -29.98
N ASN A 274 6.06 0.25 -29.54
CA ASN A 274 5.41 1.51 -29.98
C ASN A 274 4.51 2.09 -28.87
N GLU A 275 5.02 2.20 -27.64
CA GLU A 275 4.15 2.68 -26.55
C GLU A 275 3.87 4.17 -26.65
N ASP A 276 2.59 4.49 -26.73
CA ASP A 276 2.06 5.82 -26.52
C ASP A 276 2.54 6.32 -25.15
N GLU A 277 3.12 7.52 -25.11
CA GLU A 277 3.48 8.19 -23.86
C GLU A 277 2.25 8.44 -22.98
N ARG A 278 1.04 8.37 -23.55
CA ARG A 278 -0.23 8.48 -22.84
C ARG A 278 -0.62 7.17 -22.15
N ALA A 279 -1.18 7.30 -20.96
CA ALA A 279 -1.81 6.17 -20.29
C ALA A 279 -2.99 5.62 -21.10
N HIS A 280 -3.03 4.30 -21.23
CA HIS A 280 -4.03 3.54 -21.97
C HIS A 280 -4.24 2.15 -21.32
N ILE A 281 -5.34 1.49 -21.69
CA ILE A 281 -5.60 0.11 -21.29
C ILE A 281 -4.72 -0.82 -22.13
N SER A 282 -3.82 -1.54 -21.49
CA SER A 282 -3.03 -2.60 -22.14
C SER A 282 -3.91 -3.79 -22.47
N HIS A 283 -4.65 -4.30 -21.48
CA HIS A 283 -5.55 -5.42 -21.63
C HIS A 283 -6.51 -5.53 -20.42
N VAL A 284 -7.54 -6.36 -20.56
CA VAL A 284 -8.47 -6.71 -19.49
C VAL A 284 -7.98 -7.98 -18.79
N VAL A 285 -8.08 -8.05 -17.47
CA VAL A 285 -7.89 -9.30 -16.73
C VAL A 285 -9.07 -10.23 -17.03
N THR A 286 -8.80 -11.35 -17.71
CA THR A 286 -9.84 -12.30 -18.15
C THR A 286 -10.01 -13.47 -17.19
N ASN A 287 -8.96 -13.86 -16.46
CA ASN A 287 -8.97 -14.97 -15.51
C ASN A 287 -8.67 -14.45 -14.11
N PHE A 288 -9.71 -14.28 -13.30
CA PHE A 288 -9.54 -13.93 -11.90
C PHE A 288 -8.89 -15.09 -11.13
N GLU A 289 -7.94 -14.76 -10.25
CA GLU A 289 -7.26 -15.70 -9.37
C GLU A 289 -7.65 -15.43 -7.91
N PHE A 290 -7.92 -16.50 -7.15
CA PHE A 290 -8.49 -16.42 -5.79
C PHE A 290 -7.66 -15.57 -4.80
N LEU A 291 -6.36 -15.46 -5.03
CA LEU A 291 -5.42 -14.75 -4.17
C LEU A 291 -4.89 -13.48 -4.81
N TYR A 292 -5.56 -12.98 -5.84
CA TYR A 292 -5.14 -11.80 -6.58
C TYR A 292 -5.10 -10.54 -5.69
N GLU A 293 -3.97 -9.84 -5.69
CA GLU A 293 -3.70 -8.64 -4.89
C GLU A 293 -3.03 -7.53 -5.73
N PRO A 294 -3.68 -7.03 -6.80
CA PRO A 294 -3.12 -5.95 -7.58
C PRO A 294 -3.12 -4.64 -6.78
N PHE A 295 -2.25 -3.72 -7.20
CA PHE A 295 -2.41 -2.31 -6.91
C PHE A 295 -3.23 -1.68 -8.04
N TYR A 296 -4.25 -0.91 -7.71
CA TYR A 296 -5.19 -0.38 -8.70
C TYR A 296 -5.67 1.02 -8.34
N VAL A 297 -6.04 1.78 -9.37
CA VAL A 297 -6.79 3.02 -9.26
C VAL A 297 -8.25 2.73 -9.52
N ALA A 298 -9.15 3.11 -8.61
CA ALA A 298 -10.59 2.93 -8.80
C ALA A 298 -11.36 4.11 -8.21
N PHE A 299 -12.63 4.24 -8.57
CA PHE A 299 -13.53 5.18 -7.93
C PHE A 299 -13.73 4.81 -6.44
N ASP A 300 -14.03 5.77 -5.56
CA ASP A 300 -14.15 5.50 -4.11
C ASP A 300 -15.42 4.72 -3.69
N ASP A 301 -16.01 3.92 -4.59
CA ASP A 301 -17.14 3.02 -4.34
C ASP A 301 -16.72 1.54 -4.17
N VAL A 302 -15.42 1.28 -4.16
CA VAL A 302 -14.86 -0.05 -3.86
C VAL A 302 -15.27 -0.51 -2.45
N PRO A 303 -15.55 -1.81 -2.22
CA PRO A 303 -15.76 -2.34 -0.86
C PRO A 303 -14.64 -1.94 0.10
N ALA A 304 -14.95 -1.70 1.37
CA ALA A 304 -13.92 -1.44 2.37
C ALA A 304 -13.01 -2.68 2.55
N HIS A 305 -11.77 -2.48 3.00
CA HIS A 305 -10.99 -3.62 3.48
C HIS A 305 -11.65 -4.15 4.75
N ASP A 306 -11.94 -5.45 4.80
CA ASP A 306 -12.60 -6.04 5.96
C ASP A 306 -11.64 -6.05 7.17
N GLU A 307 -12.04 -5.35 8.22
CA GLU A 307 -11.23 -5.05 9.40
C GLU A 307 -11.02 -6.27 10.32
N ARG A 308 -11.72 -7.39 10.07
CA ARG A 308 -11.46 -8.66 10.76
C ARG A 308 -10.14 -9.31 10.36
N PHE A 309 -9.58 -8.94 9.20
CA PHE A 309 -8.29 -9.42 8.73
C PHE A 309 -7.17 -8.48 9.21
N ILE A 310 -6.49 -8.90 10.28
CA ILE A 310 -5.39 -8.20 10.93
C ILE A 310 -4.13 -9.07 10.79
N GLY A 311 -2.94 -8.46 10.69
CA GLY A 311 -1.70 -9.22 10.57
C GLY A 311 -1.52 -9.86 9.18
N TYR A 312 -0.83 -10.98 9.09
CA TYR A 312 -0.45 -11.55 7.79
C TYR A 312 -1.54 -12.43 7.14
N GLY A 313 -1.70 -12.32 5.82
CA GLY A 313 -2.51 -13.21 4.98
C GLY A 313 -4.00 -12.83 4.89
N PHE A 314 -4.61 -13.04 3.71
CA PHE A 314 -6.03 -12.80 3.42
C PHE A 314 -6.54 -11.34 3.61
N THR A 315 -5.67 -10.34 3.45
CA THR A 315 -6.00 -8.95 3.84
C THR A 315 -6.34 -8.03 2.67
N ARG A 316 -5.54 -8.01 1.60
CA ARG A 316 -5.82 -7.21 0.39
C ARG A 316 -6.65 -8.03 -0.59
N ASN A 317 -6.32 -9.31 -0.77
CA ASN A 317 -7.07 -10.23 -1.63
C ASN A 317 -8.53 -10.41 -1.19
N SER A 318 -8.89 -10.25 0.08
CA SER A 318 -10.29 -10.31 0.52
C SER A 318 -11.12 -9.16 -0.05
N GLN A 319 -10.58 -7.94 -0.07
CA GLN A 319 -11.22 -6.81 -0.74
C GLN A 319 -11.33 -7.05 -2.25
N VAL A 320 -10.26 -7.53 -2.88
CA VAL A 320 -10.21 -7.79 -4.33
C VAL A 320 -11.17 -8.92 -4.73
N TYR A 321 -11.32 -9.94 -3.87
CA TYR A 321 -12.34 -10.98 -4.01
C TYR A 321 -13.75 -10.39 -3.97
N GLU A 322 -14.05 -9.50 -3.01
CA GLU A 322 -15.35 -8.83 -2.97
C GLU A 322 -15.58 -7.93 -4.18
N MET A 323 -14.55 -7.22 -4.66
CA MET A 323 -14.63 -6.45 -5.92
C MET A 323 -15.03 -7.35 -7.09
N TYR A 324 -14.36 -8.49 -7.25
CA TYR A 324 -14.70 -9.44 -8.31
C TYR A 324 -16.13 -9.98 -8.18
N ILE A 325 -16.53 -10.40 -6.97
CA ILE A 325 -17.90 -10.89 -6.74
C ILE A 325 -18.95 -9.81 -6.97
N SER A 326 -18.65 -8.55 -6.63
CA SER A 326 -19.52 -7.40 -6.90
C SER A 326 -19.51 -6.94 -8.36
N GLY A 327 -18.74 -7.59 -9.24
CA GLY A 327 -18.78 -7.35 -10.69
C GLY A 327 -17.79 -6.29 -11.18
N TYR A 328 -16.71 -6.03 -10.44
CA TYR A 328 -15.63 -5.19 -10.95
C TYR A 328 -14.92 -5.83 -12.15
N THR A 329 -14.63 -5.01 -13.15
CA THR A 329 -13.72 -5.37 -14.25
C THR A 329 -12.35 -4.74 -14.01
N PHE A 330 -11.30 -5.56 -14.11
CA PHE A 330 -9.93 -5.12 -13.89
C PHE A 330 -9.23 -4.85 -15.23
N PHE A 331 -8.76 -3.62 -15.43
CA PHE A 331 -8.08 -3.16 -16.65
C PHE A 331 -6.62 -2.85 -16.32
N VAL A 332 -5.68 -3.55 -16.94
CA VAL A 332 -4.25 -3.31 -16.74
C VAL A 332 -3.83 -2.10 -17.55
N LEU A 333 -3.22 -1.10 -16.90
CA LEU A 333 -2.76 0.12 -17.55
C LEU A 333 -1.30 0.04 -18.02
N SER A 334 -0.99 0.80 -19.08
CA SER A 334 0.35 1.09 -19.57
C SER A 334 0.41 2.57 -19.98
N PRO A 335 1.56 3.27 -19.96
CA PRO A 335 2.88 2.82 -19.51
C PRO A 335 3.11 2.99 -18.01
N VAL A 336 2.07 3.36 -17.23
CA VAL A 336 2.19 3.54 -15.78
C VAL A 336 2.50 2.22 -15.07
N PHE A 337 3.45 2.25 -14.15
CA PHE A 337 3.81 1.14 -13.28
C PHE A 337 4.23 1.64 -11.90
N THR A 338 4.46 0.72 -10.97
CA THR A 338 5.07 0.97 -9.67
C THR A 338 6.23 0.01 -9.39
N CYS A 339 7.08 0.38 -8.44
CA CYS A 339 8.26 -0.40 -8.07
C CYS A 339 8.41 -0.55 -6.56
N HIS A 340 8.97 -1.68 -6.15
CA HIS A 340 9.40 -1.98 -4.79
C HIS A 340 10.89 -2.34 -4.81
N TRP A 341 11.66 -1.86 -3.83
CA TRP A 341 13.09 -2.14 -3.76
C TRP A 341 13.41 -3.52 -3.19
N GLY A 342 14.42 -4.17 -3.79
CA GLY A 342 14.92 -5.48 -3.38
C GLY A 342 14.16 -6.65 -4.01
N LEU A 343 14.92 -7.53 -4.67
CA LEU A 343 14.40 -8.79 -5.21
C LEU A 343 14.15 -9.79 -4.07
N GLN A 344 12.88 -10.07 -3.75
CA GLN A 344 12.49 -10.92 -2.62
C GLN A 344 12.79 -12.40 -2.86
N GLN A 345 13.50 -13.06 -1.94
CA GLN A 345 13.78 -14.49 -2.09
C GLN A 345 12.84 -15.32 -1.21
N LYS A 346 12.55 -16.56 -1.63
CA LYS A 346 11.86 -17.52 -0.76
C LYS A 346 12.73 -17.75 0.48
N LYS A 347 12.17 -17.45 1.65
CA LYS A 347 12.79 -17.68 2.96
C LYS A 347 11.84 -18.51 3.81
N ALA A 348 12.40 -19.19 4.82
CA ALA A 348 11.59 -19.87 5.83
C ALA A 348 10.60 -18.87 6.45
N ARG A 349 9.32 -19.26 6.52
CA ARG A 349 8.28 -18.43 7.10
C ARG A 349 8.38 -18.54 8.62
N PRO A 350 8.45 -17.42 9.36
CA PRO A 350 8.47 -17.50 10.82
C PRO A 350 7.12 -17.99 11.35
N VAL A 351 7.13 -18.73 12.46
CA VAL A 351 5.95 -19.39 13.03
C VAL A 351 4.78 -18.43 13.24
N TRP A 352 5.04 -17.22 13.76
CA TRP A 352 3.99 -16.21 13.98
C TRP A 352 3.26 -15.83 12.68
N ARG A 353 3.96 -15.82 11.54
CA ARG A 353 3.38 -15.48 10.23
C ARG A 353 2.44 -16.57 9.75
N GLU A 354 2.81 -17.82 9.96
CA GLU A 354 1.97 -18.98 9.63
C GLU A 354 0.73 -19.04 10.51
N GLN A 355 0.87 -18.78 11.82
CA GLN A 355 -0.26 -18.70 12.75
C GLN A 355 -1.27 -17.64 12.32
N GLN A 356 -0.81 -16.42 12.00
CA GLN A 356 -1.68 -15.35 11.48
C GLN A 356 -2.36 -15.74 10.17
N ASN A 357 -1.60 -16.34 9.23
CA ASN A 357 -2.16 -16.79 7.95
C ASN A 357 -3.27 -17.83 8.14
N ASN A 358 -3.08 -18.79 9.05
CA ASN A 358 -4.06 -19.84 9.34
C ASN A 358 -5.32 -19.30 10.03
N LEU A 359 -5.18 -18.33 10.94
CA LEU A 359 -6.31 -17.64 11.54
C LEU A 359 -7.10 -16.86 10.48
N ASN A 360 -6.41 -16.11 9.64
CA ASN A 360 -7.05 -15.33 8.58
C ASN A 360 -7.67 -16.21 7.49
N ARG A 361 -7.09 -17.37 7.18
CA ARG A 361 -7.70 -18.38 6.29
C ARG A 361 -9.06 -18.84 6.82
N LYS A 362 -9.16 -19.16 8.11
CA LYS A 362 -10.43 -19.56 8.74
C LYS A 362 -11.48 -18.45 8.70
N ARG A 363 -11.06 -17.20 8.96
CA ARG A 363 -11.93 -16.02 8.81
C ARG A 363 -12.41 -15.84 7.37
N PHE A 364 -11.52 -16.09 6.40
CA PHE A 364 -11.81 -15.95 4.98
C PHE A 364 -12.90 -16.92 4.53
N GLU A 365 -12.92 -18.15 5.02
CA GLU A 365 -13.99 -19.10 4.67
C GLU A 365 -15.37 -18.55 5.04
N MET A 366 -15.54 -17.97 6.22
CA MET A 366 -16.81 -17.32 6.59
C MET A 366 -17.10 -16.09 5.72
N PHE A 367 -16.10 -15.23 5.53
CA PHE A 367 -16.20 -14.04 4.67
C PHE A 367 -16.68 -14.40 3.26
N LYS A 368 -16.14 -15.46 2.64
CA LYS A 368 -16.57 -15.95 1.32
C LYS A 368 -18.08 -16.18 1.27
N HIS A 369 -18.65 -16.87 2.26
CA HIS A 369 -20.08 -17.15 2.32
C HIS A 369 -20.90 -15.86 2.49
N GLU A 370 -20.46 -14.94 3.36
CA GLU A 370 -21.10 -13.65 3.58
C GLU A 370 -21.13 -12.79 2.30
N ILE A 371 -20.03 -12.78 1.53
CA ILE A 371 -19.94 -12.04 0.27
C ILE A 371 -20.86 -12.64 -0.79
N LEU A 372 -20.86 -13.96 -0.95
CA LEU A 372 -21.78 -14.62 -1.88
C LEU A 372 -23.25 -14.35 -1.53
N ALA A 373 -23.58 -14.28 -0.23
CA ALA A 373 -24.90 -13.87 0.25
C ALA A 373 -25.24 -12.43 -0.11
N ARG A 374 -24.34 -11.50 0.23
CA ARG A 374 -24.52 -10.06 0.03
C ARG A 374 -24.85 -9.74 -1.42
N TYR A 375 -24.17 -10.39 -2.36
CA TYR A 375 -24.35 -10.14 -3.80
C TYR A 375 -25.29 -11.14 -4.49
N LYS A 376 -26.05 -11.94 -3.72
CA LYS A 376 -27.03 -12.92 -4.22
C LYS A 376 -26.47 -13.88 -5.28
N LYS A 377 -25.18 -14.22 -5.20
CA LYS A 377 -24.51 -15.16 -6.12
C LYS A 377 -24.61 -16.62 -5.66
N TYR A 378 -25.57 -16.95 -4.80
CA TYR A 378 -25.93 -18.31 -4.42
C TYR A 378 -26.65 -19.06 -5.56
N SER A 379 -25.99 -19.27 -6.69
CA SER A 379 -26.37 -20.38 -7.57
C SER A 379 -25.42 -21.55 -7.28
N LYS A 380 -25.97 -22.76 -7.12
CA LYS A 380 -25.19 -23.99 -6.86
C LYS A 380 -24.09 -24.23 -7.91
N ILE A 381 -24.22 -23.64 -9.10
CA ILE A 381 -23.28 -23.75 -10.23
C ILE A 381 -22.04 -22.87 -10.04
N VAL A 382 -22.17 -21.67 -9.45
CA VAL A 382 -21.04 -20.75 -9.22
C VAL A 382 -20.12 -21.25 -8.09
N LEU A 383 -20.70 -21.89 -7.06
CA LEU A 383 -19.93 -22.50 -5.97
C LEU A 383 -19.03 -23.63 -6.47
N HIS A 384 -19.55 -24.53 -7.33
CA HIS A 384 -18.78 -25.67 -7.82
C HIS A 384 -17.59 -25.25 -8.70
N TYR A 385 -17.76 -24.25 -9.57
CA TYR A 385 -16.66 -23.75 -10.42
C TYR A 385 -15.61 -22.95 -9.65
N LEU A 386 -16.01 -22.19 -8.61
CA LEU A 386 -15.06 -21.48 -7.76
C LEU A 386 -14.33 -22.44 -6.81
N GLU A 387 -15.00 -23.45 -6.26
CA GLU A 387 -14.38 -24.44 -5.36
C GLU A 387 -13.39 -25.35 -6.08
N LEU A 388 -13.69 -25.80 -7.31
CA LEU A 388 -12.79 -26.65 -8.08
C LEU A 388 -11.47 -25.94 -8.46
N ARG A 389 -11.50 -24.64 -8.85
CA ARG A 389 -10.25 -23.90 -9.13
C ARG A 389 -9.43 -23.60 -7.87
N ILE A 390 -10.07 -23.47 -6.72
CA ILE A 390 -9.39 -23.17 -5.44
C ILE A 390 -8.72 -24.43 -4.87
N TYR A 391 -9.35 -25.60 -5.01
CA TYR A 391 -8.81 -26.86 -4.47
C TYR A 391 -7.47 -27.25 -5.13
N PHE A 392 -7.34 -27.06 -6.45
CA PHE A 392 -6.07 -27.31 -7.17
C PHE A 392 -4.94 -26.39 -6.71
N ASN A 393 -5.20 -25.11 -6.44
CA ASN A 393 -4.17 -24.17 -5.98
C ASN A 393 -3.74 -24.37 -4.51
N LEU A 394 -4.57 -25.04 -3.69
CA LEU A 394 -4.25 -25.31 -2.28
C LEU A 394 -3.49 -26.63 -2.07
N GLN A 395 -3.58 -27.58 -3.00
CA GLN A 395 -2.81 -28.83 -2.95
C GLN A 395 -1.31 -28.62 -3.25
N GLU A 396 -0.97 -27.64 -4.10
CA GLU A 396 0.44 -27.29 -4.39
C GLU A 396 1.19 -26.69 -3.18
N ASP A 397 0.47 -26.16 -2.19
CA ASP A 397 1.08 -25.60 -0.97
C ASP A 397 1.48 -26.68 0.06
N ASN A 398 1.09 -27.95 -0.13
CA ASN A 398 1.18 -28.97 0.93
C ASN A 398 1.88 -30.31 0.59
N GLN A 399 2.43 -30.55 -0.61
CA GLN A 399 3.23 -31.76 -0.84
C GLN A 399 4.16 -31.70 -2.07
N GLU A 400 5.28 -32.43 -1.95
CA GLU A 400 6.18 -32.83 -3.01
C GLU A 400 5.44 -33.37 -4.25
N ILE A 401 6.06 -33.16 -5.41
CA ILE A 401 5.66 -33.69 -6.71
C ILE A 401 5.22 -35.16 -6.60
N ILE A 402 3.93 -35.45 -6.84
CA ILE A 402 3.49 -36.77 -7.31
C ILE A 402 2.36 -36.55 -8.34
N GLY A 403 2.47 -37.24 -9.47
CA GLY A 403 1.86 -36.93 -10.76
C GLY A 403 0.34 -36.81 -10.81
N ILE A 404 -0.14 -36.00 -11.76
CA ILE A 404 -1.53 -35.99 -12.18
C ILE A 404 -1.69 -36.83 -13.44
N VAL A 405 -2.52 -37.85 -13.23
CA VAL A 405 -3.15 -38.81 -14.13
C VAL A 405 -3.87 -38.11 -15.29
N GLU A 406 -3.68 -38.63 -16.50
CA GLU A 406 -4.53 -38.38 -17.66
C GLU A 406 -5.98 -38.78 -17.35
N VAL A 407 -6.93 -37.88 -17.55
CA VAL A 407 -8.35 -38.25 -17.63
C VAL A 407 -8.87 -37.83 -18.99
N ASN A 408 -9.05 -38.84 -19.84
CA ASN A 408 -9.65 -38.78 -21.16
C ASN A 408 -11.13 -38.40 -21.08
N TRP A 409 -11.54 -37.55 -22.01
CA TRP A 409 -12.93 -37.18 -22.26
C TRP A 409 -13.68 -38.34 -22.92
N LYS A 410 -14.81 -38.76 -22.32
CA LYS A 410 -16.00 -39.27 -23.02
C LYS A 410 -17.25 -38.79 -22.31
#